data_AF-A0A7S0CH17-F1
#
_entry.id   AF-A0A7S0CH17-F1
#
_cell.length_a   1.000
_cell.length_b   1.000
_cell.length_c   1.000
_cell.angle_alpha   90.00
_cell.angle_beta   90.00
_cell.angle_gamma   90.00
#
_symmetry.space_group_name_H-M   'P 1'
#
loop_
_entity.id
_entity.type
_entity.pdbx_description
1 polymer ?
#
loop_
_entity_poly.entity_id
_entity_poly.type
_entity_poly.pdbx_seq_one_letter_code
_entity_poly.pdbx_strand_id
1 'polypeptide(L)'
;MNATSPALKFLDFHHDCIHPILNGTKTTTTRLDNGVSTFGPQSTNNIPVDSNVFTFQGDFLAVSRSGNCVFANCRAVNITRKRLKDLNDDDAKKEDYQTVKELQGVLKRAYPSA
;
A
#
# COMPACT_ATOMS: atom_id res chain seq x y z
N MET A 1 21.59 -9.21 14.22
CA MET A 1 20.64 -8.32 13.53
C MET A 1 19.46 -8.11 14.46
N ASN A 2 19.11 -6.88 14.83
CA ASN A 2 17.93 -6.61 15.67
C ASN A 2 16.67 -6.97 14.87
N ALA A 3 15.84 -7.87 15.41
CA ALA A 3 14.52 -8.11 14.85
C ALA A 3 13.64 -6.90 15.18
N THR A 4 13.43 -6.02 14.21
CA THR A 4 12.43 -4.96 14.33
C THR A 4 11.07 -5.64 14.48
N SER A 5 10.37 -5.36 15.59
CA SER A 5 9.03 -5.91 15.82
C SER A 5 8.10 -5.55 14.66
N PRO A 6 7.16 -6.43 14.25
CA PRO A 6 6.20 -6.13 13.21
C PRO A 6 5.42 -4.85 13.53
N ALA A 7 5.45 -3.86 12.63
CA ALA A 7 4.72 -2.61 12.80
C ALA A 7 3.32 -2.70 12.17
N LEU A 8 2.34 -2.02 12.75
CA LEU A 8 1.06 -1.75 12.09
C LEU A 8 1.18 -0.50 11.23
N LYS A 9 0.89 -0.63 9.94
CA LYS A 9 0.96 0.45 8.94
C LYS A 9 -0.41 0.65 8.31
N PHE A 10 -0.82 1.90 8.14
CA PHE A 10 -2.08 2.24 7.49
C PHE A 10 -1.87 2.40 5.99
N LEU A 11 -2.69 1.72 5.20
CA LEU A 11 -2.73 1.83 3.75
C LEU A 11 -4.16 2.19 3.35
N ASP A 12 -4.29 3.38 2.78
CA ASP A 12 -5.55 3.84 2.23
C ASP A 12 -5.76 3.26 0.83
N PHE A 13 -6.92 2.65 0.66
CA PHE A 13 -7.37 2.10 -0.62
C PHE A 13 -8.60 2.85 -1.12
N HIS A 14 -8.72 2.94 -2.45
CA HIS A 14 -9.97 3.37 -3.06
C HIS A 14 -11.10 2.41 -2.68
N HIS A 15 -12.34 2.90 -2.61
CA HIS A 15 -13.48 2.09 -2.15
C HIS A 15 -13.66 0.81 -2.99
N ASP A 16 -13.41 0.91 -4.29
CA ASP A 16 -13.50 -0.21 -5.24
C ASP A 16 -12.49 -1.31 -4.94
N CYS A 17 -11.38 -1.00 -4.27
CA CYS A 17 -10.35 -1.96 -3.91
C CYS A 17 -10.63 -2.68 -2.57
N ILE A 18 -11.48 -2.12 -1.71
CA ILE A 18 -11.73 -2.68 -0.38
C ILE A 18 -12.42 -4.04 -0.50
N HIS A 19 -13.49 -4.16 -1.27
CA HIS A 19 -14.21 -5.41 -1.44
C HIS A 19 -13.34 -6.54 -2.04
N PRO A 20 -12.56 -6.30 -3.12
CA PRO A 20 -11.57 -7.26 -3.64
C PRO A 20 -10.47 -7.67 -2.64
N ILE A 21 -10.10 -6.81 -1.69
CA ILE A 21 -9.13 -7.19 -0.66
C ILE A 21 -9.80 -8.09 0.39
N LEU A 22 -11.02 -7.74 0.81
CA LEU A 22 -11.76 -8.48 1.82
C LEU A 22 -12.18 -9.89 1.36
N ASN A 23 -12.51 -10.06 0.08
CA ASN A 23 -12.85 -11.38 -0.49
C ASN A 23 -11.60 -12.20 -0.92
N GLY A 24 -10.40 -11.62 -0.80
CA GLY A 24 -9.14 -12.26 -1.17
C GLY A 24 -8.83 -12.31 -2.67
N THR A 25 -9.61 -11.67 -3.55
CA THR A 25 -9.30 -11.63 -4.99
C THR A 25 -8.14 -10.69 -5.32
N LYS A 26 -7.93 -9.65 -4.51
CA LYS A 26 -6.79 -8.73 -4.60
C LYS A 26 -5.86 -8.93 -3.41
N THR A 27 -4.67 -9.48 -3.69
CA THR A 27 -3.66 -9.81 -2.68
C THR A 27 -2.35 -9.02 -2.83
N THR A 28 -2.22 -8.28 -3.93
CA THR A 28 -1.02 -7.47 -4.24
C THR A 28 -1.39 -6.00 -4.35
N THR A 29 -0.49 -5.14 -3.86
CA THR A 29 -0.57 -3.69 -3.98
C THR A 29 0.82 -3.13 -4.27
N THR A 30 0.91 -2.15 -5.17
CA THR A 30 2.13 -1.38 -5.40
C THR A 30 1.98 0.03 -4.83
N ARG A 31 3.08 0.56 -4.30
CA ARG A 31 3.21 1.93 -3.83
C ARG A 31 4.51 2.51 -4.37
N LEU A 32 4.54 3.82 -4.62
CA LEU A 32 5.80 4.50 -4.90
C LEU A 32 6.61 4.67 -3.61
N ASP A 33 7.91 4.47 -3.76
CA ASP A 33 8.87 4.43 -2.66
C ASP A 33 9.50 5.82 -2.44
N ASN A 34 8.68 6.80 -2.05
CA ASN A 34 9.08 8.22 -2.11
C ASN A 34 9.48 8.81 -0.75
N GLY A 35 9.62 8.00 0.30
CA GLY A 35 9.98 8.48 1.64
C GLY A 35 8.95 9.39 2.33
N VAL A 36 7.86 9.79 1.66
CA VAL A 36 6.82 10.68 2.19
C VAL A 36 5.48 9.95 2.21
N SER A 37 5.04 9.56 3.40
CA SER A 37 3.69 9.04 3.64
C SER A 37 2.77 10.21 3.98
N THR A 38 2.19 10.86 2.97
CA THR A 38 1.19 11.91 3.20
C THR A 38 -0.12 11.56 2.53
N PHE A 39 -0.91 10.61 3.08
CA PHE A 39 -2.37 10.64 2.93
C PHE A 39 -3.08 9.99 4.13
N GLY A 40 -4.10 10.70 4.61
CA GLY A 40 -4.87 10.49 5.84
C GLY A 40 -4.75 11.71 6.76
N PRO A 41 -5.85 12.42 7.13
CA PRO A 41 -5.78 13.40 8.23
C PRO A 41 -5.19 12.70 9.46
N GLN A 42 -4.34 13.41 10.20
CA GLN A 42 -3.78 12.90 11.45
C GLN A 42 -4.93 12.35 12.30
N SER A 43 -4.95 11.03 12.51
CA SER A 43 -5.84 10.41 13.48
C SER A 43 -5.60 11.13 14.80
N THR A 44 -6.63 11.76 15.34
CA THR A 44 -6.60 12.44 16.64
C THR A 44 -6.37 11.47 17.81
N ASN A 45 -6.17 10.18 17.53
CA ASN A 45 -5.77 9.19 18.51
C ASN A 45 -4.24 9.24 18.64
N ASN A 46 -3.77 9.54 19.84
CA ASN A 46 -2.39 9.57 20.34
C ASN A 46 -1.60 8.24 20.18
N ILE A 47 -1.88 7.46 19.14
CA ILE A 47 -1.07 6.31 18.76
C ILE A 47 0.11 6.89 17.96
N PRO A 48 1.35 6.74 18.43
CA PRO A 48 2.51 7.15 17.63
C PRO A 48 2.49 6.35 16.33
N VAL A 49 2.02 6.98 15.26
CA VAL A 49 2.22 6.51 13.90
C VAL A 49 3.71 6.70 13.64
N ASP A 50 4.47 5.61 13.71
CA ASP A 50 5.87 5.61 13.33
C ASP A 50 5.93 6.06 11.87
N SER A 51 6.22 7.33 11.71
CA SER A 51 6.07 8.09 10.46
C SER A 51 7.28 7.87 9.55
N ASN A 52 8.12 6.89 9.92
CA ASN A 52 9.24 6.36 9.19
C ASN A 52 8.83 5.03 8.48
N VAL A 53 8.74 5.00 7.14
CA VAL A 53 9.84 4.65 6.22
C VAL A 53 9.89 3.14 5.91
N PHE A 54 9.37 2.77 4.73
CA PHE A 54 9.31 1.40 4.11
C PHE A 54 8.45 0.34 4.81
N THR A 55 7.59 -0.36 4.06
CA THR A 55 6.97 -1.62 4.53
C THR A 55 8.01 -2.74 4.53
N PHE A 56 8.03 -3.56 5.57
CA PHE A 56 8.87 -4.74 5.70
C PHE A 56 8.03 -6.02 5.68
N GLN A 57 8.67 -7.11 5.27
CA GLN A 57 8.03 -8.42 5.33
C GLN A 57 7.70 -8.74 6.80
N GLY A 58 6.48 -9.17 7.04
CA GLY A 58 5.96 -9.46 8.37
C GLY A 58 5.13 -8.33 8.99
N ASP A 59 5.21 -7.10 8.47
CA ASP A 59 4.39 -5.97 8.94
C ASP A 59 2.90 -6.22 8.75
N PHE A 60 2.11 -5.65 9.65
CA PHE A 60 0.66 -5.59 9.51
C PHE A 60 0.27 -4.34 8.74
N LEU A 61 -0.66 -4.51 7.81
CA LEU A 61 -1.16 -3.50 6.91
C LEU A 61 -2.66 -3.32 7.18
N ALA A 62 -3.03 -2.24 7.85
CA ALA A 62 -4.42 -1.86 8.02
C ALA A 62 -4.98 -1.39 6.67
N VAL A 63 -5.98 -2.11 6.18
CA VAL A 63 -6.77 -1.78 5.00
C VAL A 63 -7.81 -0.76 5.44
N SER A 64 -7.58 0.51 5.11
CA SER A 64 -8.46 1.61 5.49
C SER A 64 -9.01 2.38 4.30
N ARG A 65 -10.11 3.10 4.54
CA ARG A 65 -10.57 4.19 3.68
C ARG A 65 -10.33 5.51 4.39
N SER A 66 -9.44 6.33 3.82
CA SER A 66 -9.15 7.70 4.29
C SER A 66 -8.73 7.78 5.77
N GLY A 67 -8.02 6.76 6.27
CA GLY A 67 -7.55 6.66 7.66
C GLY A 67 -8.63 6.50 8.74
N ASN A 68 -9.91 6.66 8.39
CA ASN A 68 -11.00 6.81 9.36
C ASN A 68 -11.79 5.51 9.61
N CYS A 69 -11.74 4.55 8.67
CA CYS A 69 -12.39 3.26 8.82
C CYS A 69 -11.43 2.15 8.42
N VAL A 70 -11.03 1.29 9.37
CA VAL A 70 -10.23 0.08 9.12
C VAL A 70 -11.19 -1.09 8.87
N PHE A 71 -11.01 -1.77 7.75
CA PHE A 71 -11.87 -2.90 7.34
C PHE A 71 -11.20 -4.25 7.59
N ALA A 72 -9.87 -4.32 7.46
CA ALA A 72 -9.10 -5.53 7.70
C ALA A 72 -7.65 -5.21 8.04
N ASN A 73 -6.94 -6.18 8.63
CA ASN A 73 -5.50 -6.16 8.76
C ASN A 73 -4.91 -7.29 7.92
N CYS A 74 -4.06 -6.94 6.95
CA CYS A 74 -3.32 -7.89 6.13
C CYS A 74 -1.88 -8.01 6.64
N ARG A 75 -1.21 -9.12 6.33
CA ARG A 75 0.22 -9.29 6.64
C ARG A 75 1.04 -9.18 5.36
N ALA A 76 2.08 -8.36 5.35
CA ALA A 76 3.01 -8.27 4.24
C ALA A 76 3.85 -9.57 4.15
N VAL A 77 3.55 -10.43 3.17
CA VAL A 77 4.23 -11.73 3.03
C VAL A 77 5.46 -11.69 2.12
N ASN A 78 5.48 -10.80 1.14
CA ASN A 78 6.59 -10.61 0.21
C ASN A 78 6.63 -9.15 -0.24
N ILE A 79 7.82 -8.58 -0.40
CA ILE A 79 8.03 -7.20 -0.83
C ILE A 79 9.11 -7.18 -1.89
N THR A 80 8.77 -6.62 -3.05
CA THR A 80 9.70 -6.44 -4.16
C THR A 80 9.78 -4.96 -4.48
N ARG A 81 11.00 -4.44 -4.65
CA ARG A 81 11.24 -3.06 -5.12
C ARG A 81 11.63 -3.10 -6.59
N LYS A 82 10.95 -2.30 -7.39
CA LYS A 82 11.21 -2.13 -8.82
C LYS A 82 11.20 -0.64 -9.15
N ARG A 83 11.98 -0.21 -10.13
CA ARG A 83 11.80 1.14 -10.70
C ARG A 83 10.48 1.15 -11.46
N LEU A 84 9.79 2.30 -11.49
CA LEU A 84 8.50 2.43 -12.19
C LEU A 84 8.58 1.98 -13.66
N LYS A 85 9.70 2.29 -14.33
CA LYS A 85 9.99 1.88 -15.72
C LYS A 85 10.21 0.38 -15.92
N ASP A 86 10.50 -0.36 -14.84
CA ASP A 86 10.79 -1.79 -14.86
C ASP A 86 9.54 -2.64 -14.49
N LEU A 87 8.37 -2.00 -14.28
CA LEU A 87 7.10 -2.71 -14.14
C LEU A 87 6.71 -3.37 -15.48
N ASN A 88 6.01 -4.50 -15.39
CA ASN A 88 5.50 -5.23 -16.55
C ASN A 88 4.00 -5.55 -16.43
N ASP A 89 3.43 -6.16 -17.47
CA ASP A 89 1.99 -6.50 -17.50
C ASP A 89 1.61 -7.57 -16.47
N ASP A 90 2.56 -8.40 -16.02
CA ASP A 90 2.29 -9.38 -14.95
C ASP A 90 2.14 -8.68 -13.59
N ASP A 91 2.91 -7.61 -13.34
CA ASP A 91 2.73 -6.76 -12.15
C ASP A 91 1.36 -6.07 -12.19
N ALA A 92 0.94 -5.59 -13.37
CA ALA A 92 -0.38 -4.98 -13.57
C ALA A 92 -1.52 -5.96 -13.27
N LYS A 93 -1.45 -7.18 -13.81
CA LYS A 93 -2.47 -8.22 -13.58
C LYS A 93 -2.60 -8.61 -12.11
N LYS A 94 -1.48 -8.70 -11.38
CA LYS A 94 -1.50 -8.96 -9.93
C LYS A 94 -2.23 -7.90 -9.14
N GLU A 95 -2.27 -6.68 -9.66
CA GLU A 95 -2.99 -5.56 -9.07
C GLU A 95 -4.38 -5.32 -9.64
N ASP A 96 -4.87 -6.22 -10.50
CA ASP A 96 -6.17 -6.14 -11.17
C ASP A 96 -6.26 -5.03 -12.24
N TYR A 97 -5.13 -4.73 -12.89
CA TYR A 97 -5.06 -3.85 -14.07
C TYR A 97 -4.82 -4.67 -15.34
N GLN A 98 -5.38 -4.21 -16.48
CA GLN A 98 -5.24 -4.92 -17.74
C GLN A 98 -3.85 -4.72 -18.37
N THR A 99 -3.26 -3.54 -18.17
CA THR A 99 -1.96 -3.19 -18.76
C THR A 99 -1.05 -2.46 -17.78
N VAL A 100 0.27 -2.59 -17.97
CA VAL A 100 1.26 -1.83 -17.22
C VAL A 100 1.10 -0.31 -17.35
N LYS A 101 0.60 0.15 -18.51
CA LYS A 101 0.35 1.58 -18.75
C LYS A 101 -0.75 2.12 -17.86
N GLU A 102 -1.81 1.34 -17.63
CA GLU A 102 -2.88 1.72 -16.70
C GLU A 102 -2.36 1.82 -15.27
N LEU A 103 -1.65 0.79 -14.81
CA LEU A 103 -1.05 0.77 -13.47
C LEU A 103 -0.09 1.96 -13.27
N GLN A 104 0.83 2.19 -14.19
CA GLN A 104 1.74 3.34 -14.14
C GLN A 104 1.00 4.68 -14.16
N GLY A 105 -0.09 4.77 -14.94
CA GLY A 105 -0.93 5.96 -15.00
C GLY A 105 -1.64 6.24 -13.67
N VAL A 106 -2.16 5.20 -13.01
CA VAL A 106 -2.76 5.32 -11.67
C VAL A 106 -1.72 5.74 -10.64
N LEU A 107 -0.54 5.09 -10.64
CA LEU A 107 0.54 5.44 -9.71
C LEU A 107 0.99 6.90 -9.87
N LYS A 108 1.16 7.38 -11.11
CA LYS A 108 1.49 8.79 -11.37
C LYS A 108 0.41 9.76 -10.90
N ARG A 109 -0.87 9.39 -10.98
CA ARG A 109 -1.99 10.23 -10.50
C ARG A 109 -2.10 10.23 -8.98
N ALA A 110 -1.91 9.08 -8.34
CA ALA A 110 -1.92 8.94 -6.89
C ALA A 110 -0.73 9.66 -6.23
N TYR A 111 0.39 9.73 -6.96
CA TYR A 111 1.64 10.34 -6.51
C TYR A 111 2.17 11.33 -7.57
N PRO A 112 1.52 12.50 -7.77
CA PRO A 112 1.87 13.44 -8.82
C PRO A 112 3.22 14.15 -8.60
N SER A 113 3.73 14.13 -7.38
CA SER A 113 5.00 14.76 -6.98
C SER A 113 6.20 13.80 -6.96
N ALA A 114 6.07 12.63 -7.61
CA ALA A 114 7.01 11.51 -7.57
C ALA A 114 7.71 11.24 -8.89
#